data_AF-A0A7V8NP08-F1
#
_entry.id   AF-A0A7V8NP08-F1
#
_cell.length_a   1.000
_cell.length_b   1.000
_cell.length_c   1.000
_cell.angle_alpha   90.00
_cell.angle_beta   90.00
_cell.angle_gamma   90.00
#
_symmetry.space_group_name_H-M   'P 1'
#
loop_
_entity.id
_entity.type
_entity.pdbx_description
1 polymer ?
#
loop_
_entity_poly.entity_id
_entity_poly.type
_entity_poly.pdbx_seq_one_letter_code
_entity_poly.pdbx_strand_id
1 'polypeptide(L)'
;SNGRGYFNVEGSHTLEKFSNDVARDITDPETKLSVWKRDRLREISNARTAEQREEIRKRADLRIPALGSGSDYTAFLQHDGVASLNFGFGGEDGGGIYHSIYDDFYWYTHFSDTDFVYGRALAQAGGTAIMRLADADLLPFEFGDFADTVETYLKELKALAQKSQDDIRERNREIEEGVFQATSDPKRPLVPPPVEAVPPHLNFAPLENAVDALKRSAAEYHQAVEQVNAKSGALSASFAEVNQLLIASERKLTNTAGLPNRPWFKHQLYAPGFYTGYAVKTVPAVREAIELKQWKQADEAIAVVAGVLEQEAALISSAARKLAP
;
A
#
# COMPACT_ATOMS: atom_id res chain seq x y z
N SER A 1 -10.21 -11.05 -9.45
CA SER A 1 -11.65 -11.22 -9.77
C SER A 1 -11.90 -10.71 -11.18
N ASN A 2 -12.84 -11.31 -11.90
CA ASN A 2 -13.25 -10.96 -13.27
C ASN A 2 -14.76 -10.64 -13.35
N GLY A 3 -15.27 -10.02 -12.28
CA GLY A 3 -16.67 -9.62 -12.16
C GLY A 3 -16.99 -8.32 -12.89
N ARG A 4 -18.28 -8.01 -12.99
CA ARG A 4 -18.78 -6.75 -13.54
C ARG A 4 -18.57 -5.60 -12.55
N GLY A 5 -18.14 -4.44 -13.06
CA GLY A 5 -18.11 -3.19 -12.29
C GLY A 5 -16.81 -2.41 -12.39
N TYR A 6 -16.20 -2.11 -11.25
CA TYR A 6 -15.06 -1.19 -11.12
C TYR A 6 -13.73 -1.92 -11.17
N PHE A 7 -12.67 -1.22 -11.58
CA PHE A 7 -11.33 -1.79 -11.59
C PHE A 7 -10.68 -1.58 -10.23
N ASN A 8 -10.33 -2.69 -9.60
CA ASN A 8 -9.68 -2.70 -8.30
C ASN A 8 -8.23 -3.10 -8.57
N VAL A 9 -7.29 -2.28 -8.11
CA VAL A 9 -5.85 -2.53 -8.22
C VAL A 9 -5.20 -2.29 -6.88
N GLU A 10 -4.33 -3.21 -6.47
CA GLU A 10 -3.51 -3.18 -5.26
C GLU A 10 -2.10 -3.65 -5.63
N GLY A 11 -1.08 -3.12 -4.95
CA GLY A 11 0.30 -3.40 -5.38
C GLY A 11 1.41 -2.73 -4.60
N SER A 12 2.61 -2.90 -5.13
CA SER A 12 3.78 -2.09 -4.81
C SER A 12 3.55 -0.64 -5.28
N HIS A 13 3.73 0.32 -4.38
CA HIS A 13 3.49 1.74 -4.68
C HIS A 13 4.45 2.33 -5.72
N THR A 14 5.59 1.67 -5.95
CA THR A 14 6.51 1.97 -7.06
C THR A 14 5.87 1.78 -8.44
N LEU A 15 4.76 1.04 -8.51
CA LEU A 15 3.96 0.78 -9.71
C LEU A 15 2.61 1.52 -9.71
N GLU A 16 2.37 2.45 -8.77
CA GLU A 16 1.13 3.22 -8.69
C GLU A 16 0.88 3.98 -10.00
N LYS A 17 1.82 4.83 -10.42
CA LYS A 17 1.71 5.57 -11.68
C LYS A 17 1.51 4.63 -12.87
N PHE A 18 2.30 3.57 -12.96
CA PHE A 18 2.21 2.58 -14.04
C PHE A 18 0.81 1.96 -14.15
N SER A 19 0.24 1.50 -13.04
CA SER A 19 -1.10 0.90 -13.03
C SER A 19 -2.20 1.91 -13.37
N ASN A 20 -2.04 3.17 -12.94
CA ASN A 20 -2.94 4.26 -13.30
C ASN A 20 -2.87 4.56 -14.80
N ASP A 21 -1.69 4.57 -15.40
CA ASP A 21 -1.50 4.76 -16.84
C ASP A 21 -2.13 3.63 -17.64
N VAL A 22 -1.99 2.36 -17.21
CA VAL A 22 -2.71 1.24 -17.82
C VAL A 22 -4.22 1.48 -17.74
N ALA A 23 -4.75 1.84 -16.56
CA ALA A 23 -6.18 2.08 -16.37
C ALA A 23 -6.73 3.26 -17.20
N ARG A 24 -5.90 4.24 -17.57
CA ARG A 24 -6.30 5.36 -18.46
C ARG A 24 -6.55 4.90 -19.89
N ASP A 25 -5.85 3.87 -20.34
CA ASP A 25 -5.91 3.38 -21.72
C ASP A 25 -6.95 2.27 -21.94
N ILE A 26 -7.48 1.71 -20.85
CA ILE A 26 -8.60 0.76 -20.93
C ILE A 26 -9.92 1.53 -20.90
N THR A 27 -10.78 1.26 -21.88
CA THR A 27 -12.14 1.80 -21.91
C THR A 27 -13.06 0.91 -21.09
N ASP A 28 -13.78 1.50 -20.13
CA ASP A 28 -14.80 0.80 -19.36
C ASP A 28 -15.95 0.35 -20.29
N PRO A 29 -16.33 -0.94 -20.25
CA PRO A 29 -17.31 -1.48 -21.19
C PRO A 29 -18.69 -0.85 -21.15
N GLU A 30 -19.13 -0.30 -20.02
CA GLU A 30 -20.50 0.20 -19.84
C GLU A 30 -20.59 1.71 -19.99
N THR A 31 -19.77 2.44 -19.24
CA THR A 31 -19.79 3.91 -19.20
C THR A 31 -19.06 4.55 -20.37
N LYS A 32 -18.22 3.79 -21.08
CA LYS A 32 -17.35 4.26 -22.17
C LYS A 32 -16.32 5.33 -21.76
N LEU A 33 -16.19 5.60 -20.45
CA LEU A 33 -15.09 6.37 -19.90
C LEU A 33 -13.82 5.50 -19.91
N SER A 34 -12.65 6.10 -19.69
CA SER A 34 -11.53 5.27 -19.25
C SER A 34 -11.85 4.65 -17.89
N VAL A 35 -11.35 3.44 -17.67
CA VAL A 35 -11.49 2.72 -16.41
C VAL A 35 -11.02 3.59 -15.24
N TRP A 36 -9.86 4.22 -15.40
CA TRP A 36 -9.32 5.18 -14.44
C TRP A 36 -10.30 6.33 -14.13
N LYS A 37 -10.96 6.89 -15.15
CA LYS A 37 -11.90 8.00 -14.96
C LYS A 37 -13.15 7.54 -14.20
N ARG A 38 -13.65 6.33 -14.48
CA ARG A 38 -14.78 5.74 -13.75
C ARG A 38 -14.43 5.54 -12.28
N ASP A 39 -13.27 4.96 -11.98
CA ASP A 39 -12.83 4.73 -10.60
C ASP A 39 -12.60 6.05 -9.85
N ARG A 40 -11.99 7.05 -10.50
CA ARG A 40 -11.82 8.38 -9.87
C ARG A 40 -13.13 9.01 -9.46
N LEU A 41 -14.18 8.88 -10.29
CA LEU A 41 -15.51 9.40 -9.95
C LEU A 41 -16.17 8.60 -8.82
N ARG A 42 -15.97 7.28 -8.79
CA ARG A 42 -16.39 6.42 -7.67
C ARG A 42 -15.71 6.83 -6.37
N GLU A 43 -14.39 7.01 -6.36
CA GLU A 43 -13.64 7.42 -5.18
C GLU A 43 -14.11 8.78 -4.64
N ILE A 44 -14.36 9.75 -5.53
CA ILE A 44 -14.94 11.05 -5.14
C ILE A 44 -16.33 10.88 -4.49
N SER A 45 -17.15 9.96 -5.03
CA SER A 45 -18.47 9.65 -4.46
C SER A 45 -18.36 8.98 -3.09
N ASN A 46 -17.38 8.10 -2.91
CA ASN A 46 -17.17 7.33 -1.67
C ASN A 46 -16.45 8.11 -0.57
N ALA A 47 -15.72 9.17 -0.93
CA ALA A 47 -14.98 10.00 0.01
C ALA A 47 -15.90 10.57 1.10
N ARG A 48 -15.48 10.43 2.36
CA ARG A 48 -16.26 10.79 3.55
C ARG A 48 -16.09 12.26 3.92
N THR A 49 -14.95 12.85 3.60
CA THR A 49 -14.63 14.25 3.95
C THR A 49 -14.38 15.12 2.72
N ALA A 50 -14.42 16.45 2.89
CA ALA A 50 -14.12 17.39 1.82
C ALA A 50 -12.65 17.31 1.39
N GLU A 51 -11.75 17.12 2.35
CA GLU A 51 -10.31 17.00 2.16
C GLU A 51 -9.98 15.77 1.30
N GLN A 52 -10.62 14.63 1.56
CA GLN A 52 -10.48 13.42 0.74
C GLN A 52 -10.92 13.65 -0.71
N ARG A 53 -12.09 14.28 -0.91
CA ARG A 53 -12.57 14.60 -2.27
C ARG A 53 -11.60 15.52 -3.00
N GLU A 54 -11.05 16.49 -2.29
CA GLU A 54 -10.12 17.45 -2.86
C GLU A 54 -8.76 16.83 -3.18
N GLU A 55 -8.26 15.92 -2.36
CA GLU A 55 -7.06 15.13 -2.64
C GLU A 55 -7.24 14.33 -3.94
N ILE A 56 -8.35 13.57 -4.07
CA ILE A 56 -8.63 12.78 -5.28
C ILE A 56 -8.73 13.67 -6.53
N ARG A 57 -9.22 14.90 -6.39
CA ARG A 57 -9.32 15.88 -7.50
C ARG A 57 -7.97 16.52 -7.86
N LYS A 58 -7.05 16.63 -6.92
CA LYS A 58 -5.74 17.26 -7.14
C LYS A 58 -4.66 16.28 -7.58
N ARG A 59 -4.67 15.05 -7.06
CA ARG A 59 -3.67 14.06 -7.45
C ARG A 59 -3.80 13.70 -8.93
N ALA A 60 -2.65 13.54 -9.57
CA ALA A 60 -2.57 13.03 -10.93
C ALA A 60 -3.02 11.57 -10.98
N ASP A 61 -2.57 10.77 -10.02
CA ASP A 61 -2.82 9.33 -9.91
C ASP A 61 -3.71 8.98 -8.70
N LEU A 62 -4.51 7.92 -8.86
CA LEU A 62 -5.27 7.32 -7.79
C LEU A 62 -4.35 6.45 -6.94
N ARG A 63 -4.46 6.61 -5.62
CA ARG A 63 -3.76 5.80 -4.62
C ARG A 63 -4.14 4.34 -4.80
N ILE A 64 -3.15 3.45 -4.86
CA ILE A 64 -3.41 2.01 -4.81
C ILE A 64 -3.20 1.48 -3.37
N PRO A 65 -4.06 0.58 -2.88
CA PRO A 65 -3.80 -0.12 -1.62
C PRO A 65 -2.56 -1.01 -1.72
N ALA A 66 -1.88 -1.21 -0.59
CA ALA A 66 -0.79 -2.18 -0.50
C ALA A 66 -1.34 -3.62 -0.51
N LEU A 67 -0.57 -4.56 -1.04
CA LEU A 67 -0.93 -5.97 -1.06
C LEU A 67 -0.83 -6.61 0.34
N GLY A 68 -1.92 -7.23 0.76
CA GLY A 68 -1.99 -8.11 1.92
C GLY A 68 -1.63 -9.53 1.54
N SER A 69 -2.43 -10.51 1.93
CA SER A 69 -2.34 -11.87 1.38
C SER A 69 -3.68 -12.24 0.73
N GLY A 70 -3.85 -13.50 0.34
CA GLY A 70 -5.09 -13.98 -0.28
C GLY A 70 -4.96 -14.38 -1.74
N SER A 71 -3.76 -14.25 -2.32
CA SER A 71 -3.43 -14.80 -3.63
C SER A 71 -1.93 -15.10 -3.75
N ASP A 72 -1.50 -15.58 -4.92
CA ASP A 72 -0.14 -16.08 -5.19
C ASP A 72 0.95 -15.00 -5.08
N TYR A 73 0.59 -13.72 -5.25
CA TYR A 73 1.52 -12.58 -5.10
C TYR A 73 2.20 -12.51 -3.73
N THR A 74 1.64 -13.19 -2.71
CA THR A 74 2.16 -13.22 -1.33
C THR A 74 3.63 -13.62 -1.29
N ALA A 75 4.00 -14.69 -2.01
CA ALA A 75 5.39 -15.17 -2.02
C ALA A 75 6.32 -14.17 -2.74
N PHE A 76 5.90 -13.67 -3.89
CA PHE A 76 6.69 -12.73 -4.70
C PHE A 76 6.99 -11.44 -3.95
N LEU A 77 5.97 -10.78 -3.42
CA LEU A 77 6.17 -9.51 -2.75
C LEU A 77 6.78 -9.67 -1.35
N GLN A 78 6.15 -10.48 -0.50
CA GLN A 78 6.42 -10.42 0.93
C GLN A 78 7.56 -11.31 1.37
N HIS A 79 7.87 -12.35 0.59
CA HIS A 79 9.03 -13.21 0.83
C HIS A 79 10.24 -12.78 0.00
N ASP A 80 10.05 -12.60 -1.32
CA ASP A 80 11.17 -12.37 -2.25
C ASP A 80 11.45 -10.90 -2.56
N GLY A 81 10.55 -9.98 -2.19
CA GLY A 81 10.70 -8.55 -2.49
C GLY A 81 10.62 -8.24 -3.98
N VAL A 82 9.72 -8.92 -4.70
CA VAL A 82 9.43 -8.66 -6.11
C VAL A 82 8.22 -7.73 -6.21
N ALA A 83 8.41 -6.57 -6.84
CA ALA A 83 7.34 -5.62 -7.05
C ALA A 83 6.16 -6.30 -7.75
N SER A 84 4.97 -6.17 -7.18
CA SER A 84 3.80 -6.96 -7.57
C SER A 84 2.56 -6.08 -7.70
N LEU A 85 1.69 -6.42 -8.64
CA LEU A 85 0.35 -5.86 -8.79
C LEU A 85 -0.67 -6.99 -8.83
N ASN A 86 -1.82 -6.76 -8.21
CA ASN A 86 -3.01 -7.57 -8.38
C ASN A 86 -4.14 -6.64 -8.78
N PHE A 87 -4.83 -6.96 -9.87
CA PHE A 87 -5.96 -6.17 -10.33
C PHE A 87 -7.05 -7.03 -10.93
N GLY A 88 -8.27 -6.49 -10.92
CA GLY A 88 -9.46 -7.19 -11.40
C GLY A 88 -10.67 -6.27 -11.43
N PHE A 89 -11.73 -6.73 -12.09
CA PHE A 89 -13.03 -6.04 -12.06
C PHE A 89 -13.98 -6.68 -11.06
N GLY A 90 -14.90 -5.88 -10.51
CA GLY A 90 -15.99 -6.36 -9.66
C GLY A 90 -16.73 -5.25 -8.92
N GLY A 91 -17.68 -5.66 -8.08
CA GLY A 91 -18.44 -4.78 -7.20
C GLY A 91 -19.86 -4.44 -7.69
N GLU A 92 -20.23 -4.88 -8.89
CA GLU A 92 -21.58 -4.72 -9.46
C GLU A 92 -22.21 -6.05 -9.94
N ASP A 93 -21.57 -7.18 -9.62
CA ASP A 93 -21.96 -8.56 -9.91
C ASP A 93 -22.71 -9.25 -8.73
N GLY A 94 -22.95 -8.54 -7.63
CA GLY A 94 -23.63 -9.04 -6.43
C GLY A 94 -22.79 -9.98 -5.56
N GLY A 95 -21.86 -10.74 -6.15
CA GLY A 95 -20.92 -11.63 -5.46
C GLY A 95 -21.61 -12.72 -4.62
N GLY A 96 -21.01 -13.05 -3.48
CA GLY A 96 -21.62 -13.93 -2.45
C GLY A 96 -21.51 -15.44 -2.69
N ILE A 97 -20.91 -15.87 -3.80
CA ILE A 97 -20.78 -17.28 -4.20
C ILE A 97 -19.34 -17.84 -4.10
N TYR A 98 -18.37 -17.01 -3.72
CA TYR A 98 -16.95 -17.38 -3.61
C TYR A 98 -16.74 -18.64 -2.74
N HIS A 99 -15.89 -19.56 -3.21
CA HIS A 99 -15.61 -20.85 -2.56
C HIS A 99 -16.86 -21.72 -2.29
N SER A 100 -17.92 -21.54 -3.07
CA SER A 100 -19.13 -22.36 -2.99
C SER A 100 -19.31 -23.19 -4.26
N ILE A 101 -20.21 -24.18 -4.19
CA ILE A 101 -20.63 -24.97 -5.36
C ILE A 101 -21.42 -24.15 -6.40
N TYR A 102 -21.83 -22.93 -6.05
CA TYR A 102 -22.55 -22.00 -6.93
C TYR A 102 -21.60 -21.11 -7.74
N ASP A 103 -20.29 -21.21 -7.50
CA ASP A 103 -19.27 -20.60 -8.35
C ASP A 103 -19.08 -21.42 -9.62
N ASP A 104 -20.08 -21.30 -10.51
CA ASP A 104 -20.14 -22.04 -11.76
C ASP A 104 -20.35 -21.11 -12.97
N PHE A 105 -20.24 -21.71 -14.16
CA PHE A 105 -20.39 -20.97 -15.41
C PHE A 105 -21.82 -20.41 -15.60
N TYR A 106 -22.83 -21.06 -15.03
CA TYR A 106 -24.20 -20.57 -15.10
C TYR A 106 -24.31 -19.26 -14.32
N TRP A 107 -23.78 -19.20 -13.09
CA TRP A 107 -23.78 -17.98 -12.30
C TRP A 107 -23.04 -16.85 -13.01
N TYR A 108 -21.84 -17.13 -13.54
CA TYR A 108 -21.04 -16.13 -14.23
C TYR A 108 -21.80 -15.50 -15.41
N THR A 109 -22.45 -16.33 -16.23
CA THR A 109 -23.15 -15.91 -17.45
C THR A 109 -24.54 -15.31 -17.22
N HIS A 110 -25.13 -15.50 -16.04
CA HIS A 110 -26.49 -15.01 -15.73
C HIS A 110 -26.51 -13.85 -14.73
N PHE A 111 -25.47 -13.68 -13.91
CA PHE A 111 -25.46 -12.69 -12.82
C PHE A 111 -24.21 -11.82 -12.76
N SER A 112 -23.06 -12.29 -13.23
CA SER A 112 -21.80 -11.54 -13.14
C SER A 112 -21.54 -10.68 -14.38
N ASP A 113 -20.94 -11.26 -15.42
CA ASP A 113 -20.55 -10.56 -16.65
C ASP A 113 -21.25 -11.25 -17.82
N THR A 114 -22.55 -11.00 -17.94
CA THR A 114 -23.47 -11.72 -18.84
C THR A 114 -23.08 -11.63 -20.32
N ASP A 115 -22.38 -10.55 -20.69
CA ASP A 115 -21.92 -10.29 -22.06
C ASP A 115 -20.39 -10.48 -22.24
N PHE A 116 -19.69 -10.99 -21.21
CA PHE A 116 -18.24 -11.24 -21.19
C PHE A 116 -17.37 -9.99 -21.46
N VAL A 117 -17.92 -8.80 -21.27
CA VAL A 117 -17.26 -7.56 -21.67
C VAL A 117 -16.19 -7.13 -20.66
N TYR A 118 -16.35 -7.46 -19.38
CA TYR A 118 -15.37 -7.20 -18.34
C TYR A 118 -14.24 -8.23 -18.33
N GLY A 119 -14.54 -9.50 -18.66
CA GLY A 119 -13.50 -10.50 -18.93
C GLY A 119 -12.55 -10.05 -20.05
N ARG A 120 -13.08 -9.49 -21.15
CA ARG A 120 -12.28 -8.90 -22.22
C ARG A 120 -11.49 -7.67 -21.76
N ALA A 121 -12.11 -6.76 -21.00
CA ALA A 121 -11.43 -5.57 -20.48
C ALA A 121 -10.27 -5.92 -19.55
N LEU A 122 -10.45 -6.93 -18.69
CA LEU A 122 -9.39 -7.45 -17.81
C LEU A 122 -8.25 -8.06 -18.61
N ALA A 123 -8.55 -8.87 -19.63
CA ALA A 123 -7.53 -9.43 -20.52
C ALA A 123 -6.73 -8.34 -21.24
N GLN A 124 -7.40 -7.27 -21.70
CA GLN A 124 -6.74 -6.13 -22.32
C GLN A 124 -5.85 -5.35 -21.33
N ALA A 125 -6.33 -5.14 -20.09
CA ALA A 125 -5.55 -4.49 -19.03
C ALA A 125 -4.28 -5.30 -18.71
N GLY A 126 -4.43 -6.61 -18.49
CA GLY A 126 -3.33 -7.52 -18.22
C GLY A 126 -2.33 -7.60 -19.36
N GLY A 127 -2.81 -7.75 -20.60
CA GLY A 127 -1.96 -7.75 -21.79
C GLY A 127 -1.19 -6.45 -21.96
N THR A 128 -1.86 -5.30 -21.80
CA THR A 128 -1.21 -3.97 -21.86
C THR A 128 -0.12 -3.84 -20.79
N ALA A 129 -0.40 -4.24 -19.55
CA ALA A 129 0.57 -4.17 -18.47
C ALA A 129 1.82 -5.04 -18.75
N ILE A 130 1.60 -6.28 -19.19
CA ILE A 130 2.70 -7.21 -19.53
C ILE A 130 3.55 -6.67 -20.66
N MET A 131 2.94 -6.24 -21.77
CA MET A 131 3.68 -5.72 -22.93
C MET A 131 4.50 -4.48 -22.55
N ARG A 132 3.93 -3.55 -21.77
CA ARG A 132 4.66 -2.35 -21.30
C ARG A 132 5.84 -2.68 -20.41
N LEU A 133 5.72 -3.67 -19.52
CA LEU A 133 6.82 -4.08 -18.64
C LEU A 133 7.90 -4.85 -19.42
N ALA A 134 7.50 -5.70 -20.37
CA ALA A 134 8.41 -6.55 -21.13
C ALA A 134 9.24 -5.76 -22.16
N ASP A 135 8.64 -4.75 -22.79
CA ASP A 135 9.28 -3.94 -23.84
C ASP A 135 9.84 -2.61 -23.34
N ALA A 136 9.86 -2.38 -22.02
CA ALA A 136 10.38 -1.15 -21.44
C ALA A 136 11.92 -1.06 -21.56
N ASP A 137 12.40 -0.03 -22.26
CA ASP A 137 13.82 0.35 -22.24
C ASP A 137 14.29 0.67 -20.81
N LEU A 138 13.50 1.49 -20.10
CA LEU A 138 13.63 1.81 -18.68
C LEU A 138 12.34 1.37 -17.98
N LEU A 139 12.46 0.55 -16.93
CA LEU A 139 11.29 0.05 -16.20
C LEU A 139 10.44 1.21 -15.65
N PRO A 140 9.10 1.13 -15.73
CA PRO A 140 8.19 2.22 -15.39
C PRO A 140 7.96 2.35 -13.88
N PHE A 141 9.04 2.28 -13.09
CA PHE A 141 9.03 2.46 -11.64
C PHE A 141 9.10 3.96 -11.33
N GLU A 142 8.22 4.41 -10.45
CA GLU A 142 8.16 5.80 -10.00
C GLU A 142 8.14 5.87 -8.48
N PHE A 143 8.92 6.78 -7.92
CA PHE A 143 9.15 6.84 -6.48
C PHE A 143 8.42 7.98 -5.79
N GLY A 144 7.80 8.90 -6.54
CA GLY A 144 7.02 10.01 -5.99
C GLY A 144 5.82 9.53 -5.19
N ASP A 145 4.93 8.76 -5.82
CA ASP A 145 3.75 8.20 -5.15
C ASP A 145 4.12 7.23 -4.02
N PHE A 146 5.22 6.49 -4.17
CA PHE A 146 5.77 5.65 -3.12
C PHE A 146 6.18 6.48 -1.89
N ALA A 147 7.01 7.51 -2.07
CA ALA A 147 7.47 8.37 -0.98
C ALA A 147 6.31 9.09 -0.29
N ASP A 148 5.36 9.61 -1.07
CA ASP A 148 4.15 10.25 -0.56
C ASP A 148 3.30 9.26 0.27
N THR A 149 3.16 8.02 -0.19
CA THR A 149 2.41 6.98 0.53
C THR A 149 3.11 6.54 1.80
N VAL A 150 4.44 6.37 1.81
CA VAL A 150 5.19 6.07 3.04
C VAL A 150 5.07 7.20 4.07
N GLU A 151 5.03 8.46 3.63
CA GLU A 151 4.76 9.59 4.53
C GLU A 151 3.38 9.47 5.20
N THR A 152 2.36 8.98 4.48
CA THR A 152 1.04 8.71 5.10
C THR A 152 1.13 7.64 6.19
N TYR A 153 1.90 6.58 5.97
CA TYR A 153 2.08 5.54 6.99
C TYR A 153 2.78 6.06 8.24
N LEU A 154 3.82 6.90 8.08
CA LEU A 154 4.46 7.56 9.20
C LEU A 154 3.46 8.42 10.00
N LYS A 155 2.61 9.20 9.32
CA LYS A 155 1.55 10.01 9.99
C LYS A 155 0.57 9.12 10.74
N GLU A 156 0.15 8.01 10.15
CA GLU A 156 -0.75 7.04 10.78
C GLU A 156 -0.14 6.38 12.02
N LEU A 157 1.15 6.00 11.97
CA LEU A 157 1.85 5.40 13.11
C LEU A 157 1.98 6.39 14.28
N LYS A 158 2.31 7.65 13.99
CA LYS A 158 2.37 8.72 15.00
C LYS A 158 1.00 8.96 15.63
N ALA A 159 -0.05 9.03 14.80
CA ALA A 159 -1.42 9.19 15.27
C ALA A 159 -1.88 7.98 16.12
N LEU A 160 -1.51 6.76 15.73
CA LEU A 160 -1.81 5.54 16.46
C LEU A 160 -1.12 5.53 17.84
N ALA A 161 0.17 5.88 17.90
CA ALA A 161 0.91 5.97 19.17
C ALA A 161 0.31 7.02 20.11
N GLN A 162 -0.02 8.21 19.58
CA GLN A 162 -0.66 9.28 20.34
C GLN A 162 -2.04 8.84 20.85
N LYS A 163 -2.87 8.29 19.97
CA LYS A 163 -4.20 7.80 20.33
C LYS A 163 -4.12 6.75 21.45
N SER A 164 -3.18 5.80 21.36
CA SER A 164 -3.03 4.80 22.41
C SER A 164 -2.64 5.41 23.75
N GLN A 165 -1.81 6.47 23.78
CA GLN A 165 -1.52 7.18 25.02
C GLN A 165 -2.77 7.86 25.57
N ASP A 166 -3.54 8.54 24.72
CA ASP A 166 -4.73 9.28 25.11
C ASP A 166 -5.84 8.34 25.62
N ASP A 167 -6.08 7.23 24.93
CA ASP A 167 -7.04 6.21 25.34
C ASP A 167 -6.67 5.61 26.71
N ILE A 168 -5.37 5.39 26.99
CA ILE A 168 -4.91 4.90 28.30
C ILE A 168 -5.12 5.97 29.38
N ARG A 169 -4.77 7.24 29.10
CA ARG A 169 -4.98 8.35 30.05
C ARG A 169 -6.46 8.50 30.41
N GLU A 170 -7.32 8.50 29.40
CA GLU A 170 -8.76 8.66 29.60
C GLU A 170 -9.34 7.49 30.40
N ARG A 171 -9.04 6.25 30.02
CA ARG A 171 -9.53 5.09 30.77
C ARG A 171 -9.01 5.05 32.21
N ASN A 172 -7.75 5.43 32.45
CA ASN A 172 -7.22 5.51 33.82
C ASN A 172 -7.96 6.57 34.64
N ARG A 173 -8.28 7.72 34.03
CA ARG A 173 -9.10 8.76 34.65
C ARG A 173 -10.51 8.27 34.95
N GLU A 174 -11.17 7.56 34.04
CA GLU A 174 -12.48 6.95 34.26
C GLU A 174 -12.45 5.94 35.44
N ILE A 175 -11.34 5.21 35.62
CA ILE A 175 -11.15 4.31 36.77
C ILE A 175 -11.02 5.12 38.06
N GLU A 176 -10.18 6.16 38.08
CA GLU A 176 -9.97 7.03 39.25
C GLU A 176 -11.25 7.78 39.67
N GLU A 177 -12.05 8.23 38.71
CA GLU A 177 -13.32 8.92 38.93
C GLU A 177 -14.46 7.96 39.33
N GLY A 178 -14.25 6.64 39.27
CA GLY A 178 -15.24 5.62 39.65
C GLY A 178 -16.34 5.39 38.62
N VAL A 179 -16.13 5.81 37.35
CA VAL A 179 -17.12 5.70 36.26
C VAL A 179 -17.59 4.26 36.07
N PHE A 180 -16.66 3.30 36.03
CA PHE A 180 -16.98 1.88 35.87
C PHE A 180 -17.82 1.32 37.02
N GLN A 181 -17.54 1.75 38.26
CA GLN A 181 -18.32 1.31 39.42
C GLN A 181 -19.72 1.91 39.40
N ALA A 182 -19.84 3.21 39.09
CA ALA A 182 -21.11 3.93 39.09
C ALA A 182 -22.07 3.49 37.96
N THR A 183 -21.53 2.99 36.84
CA THR A 183 -22.31 2.59 35.66
C THR A 183 -22.52 1.08 35.51
N SER A 184 -21.89 0.27 36.37
CA SER A 184 -22.07 -1.20 36.35
C SER A 184 -23.47 -1.60 36.84
N ASP A 185 -24.14 -2.49 36.11
CA ASP A 185 -25.42 -3.09 36.54
C ASP A 185 -25.18 -3.99 37.77
N PRO A 186 -25.82 -3.73 38.93
CA PRO A 186 -25.68 -4.57 40.12
C PRO A 186 -26.16 -6.01 39.92
N LYS A 187 -27.06 -6.27 38.95
CA LYS A 187 -27.55 -7.62 38.62
C LYS A 187 -26.61 -8.37 37.67
N ARG A 188 -25.70 -7.66 37.00
CA ARG A 188 -24.71 -8.18 36.05
C ARG A 188 -23.41 -7.40 36.19
N PRO A 189 -22.69 -7.55 37.32
CA PRO A 189 -21.55 -6.71 37.61
C PRO A 189 -20.43 -6.95 36.59
N LEU A 190 -19.86 -5.85 36.09
CA LEU A 190 -18.66 -5.85 35.27
C LEU A 190 -17.46 -5.44 36.13
N VAL A 191 -16.32 -6.08 35.88
CA VAL A 191 -15.06 -5.71 36.54
C VAL A 191 -14.41 -4.60 35.74
N PRO A 192 -14.03 -3.46 36.36
CA PRO A 192 -13.27 -2.42 35.68
C PRO A 192 -11.98 -2.98 35.07
N PRO A 193 -11.54 -2.48 33.91
CA PRO A 193 -10.24 -2.84 33.38
C PRO A 193 -9.13 -2.43 34.36
N PRO A 194 -7.96 -3.11 34.36
CA PRO A 194 -6.83 -2.70 35.17
C PRO A 194 -6.30 -1.34 34.70
N VAL A 195 -5.82 -0.53 35.65
CA VAL A 195 -5.03 0.68 35.35
C VAL A 195 -3.78 0.27 34.58
N GLU A 196 -3.48 0.97 33.51
CA GLU A 196 -2.30 0.72 32.69
C GLU A 196 -1.30 1.88 32.79
N ALA A 197 0.00 1.61 32.78
CA ALA A 197 1.00 2.66 32.70
C ALA A 197 0.89 3.38 31.34
N VAL A 198 0.85 4.71 31.34
CA VAL A 198 0.89 5.51 30.11
C VAL A 198 2.26 5.29 29.45
N PRO A 199 2.31 4.86 28.17
CA PRO A 199 3.57 4.54 27.53
C PRO A 199 4.40 5.80 27.23
N PRO A 200 5.74 5.66 27.18
CA PRO A 200 6.61 6.77 26.80
C PRO A 200 6.37 7.19 25.35
N HIS A 201 6.89 8.36 24.98
CA HIS A 201 6.92 8.78 23.58
C HIS A 201 7.89 7.90 22.79
N LEU A 202 7.42 7.33 21.68
CA LEU A 202 8.25 6.61 20.74
C LEU A 202 9.12 7.58 19.93
N ASN A 203 10.34 7.16 19.58
CA ASN A 203 11.27 7.98 18.82
C ASN A 203 11.10 7.80 17.30
N PHE A 204 10.24 8.62 16.69
CA PHE A 204 10.01 8.61 15.24
C PHE A 204 11.07 9.35 14.42
N ALA A 205 12.01 10.08 15.04
CA ALA A 205 12.96 10.94 14.32
C ALA A 205 13.79 10.19 13.25
N PRO A 206 14.30 8.97 13.49
CA PRO A 206 15.00 8.20 12.46
C PRO A 206 14.11 7.92 11.24
N LEU A 207 12.84 7.57 11.46
CA LEU A 207 11.90 7.27 10.38
C LEU A 207 11.49 8.53 9.63
N GLU A 208 11.33 9.66 10.31
CA GLU A 208 11.13 10.98 9.70
C GLU A 208 12.29 11.34 8.76
N ASN A 209 13.54 11.22 9.24
CA ASN A 209 14.72 11.48 8.42
C ASN A 209 14.80 10.55 7.19
N ALA A 210 14.44 9.28 7.36
CA ALA A 210 14.43 8.31 6.27
C ALA A 210 13.36 8.63 5.22
N VAL A 211 12.17 9.07 5.63
CA VAL A 211 11.11 9.53 4.72
C VAL A 211 11.55 10.80 3.98
N ASP A 212 12.21 11.75 4.64
CA ASP A 212 12.75 12.93 3.99
C ASP A 212 13.87 12.60 3.00
N ALA A 213 14.72 11.62 3.30
CA ALA A 213 15.70 11.09 2.37
C ALA A 213 15.03 10.43 1.15
N LEU A 214 13.99 9.62 1.39
CA LEU A 214 13.22 8.96 0.33
C LEU A 214 12.57 9.98 -0.61
N LYS A 215 11.90 11.01 -0.08
CA LYS A 215 11.28 12.09 -0.88
C LYS A 215 12.31 12.83 -1.73
N ARG A 216 13.49 13.15 -1.17
CA ARG A 216 14.58 13.77 -1.93
C ARG A 216 15.07 12.85 -3.06
N SER A 217 15.33 11.59 -2.76
CA SER A 217 15.79 10.62 -3.77
C SER A 217 14.76 10.40 -4.89
N ALA A 218 13.46 10.39 -4.55
CA ALA A 218 12.38 10.28 -5.51
C ALA A 218 12.34 11.50 -6.46
N ALA A 219 12.51 12.71 -5.92
CA ALA A 219 12.58 13.93 -6.72
C ALA A 219 13.82 13.96 -7.63
N GLU A 220 14.98 13.52 -7.11
CA GLU A 220 16.22 13.37 -7.90
C GLU A 220 16.03 12.41 -9.06
N TYR A 221 15.42 11.24 -8.81
CA TYR A 221 15.14 10.24 -9.84
C TYR A 221 14.17 10.76 -10.89
N HIS A 222 13.04 11.35 -10.47
CA HIS A 222 12.06 11.92 -11.38
C HIS A 222 12.70 12.98 -12.28
N GLN A 223 13.52 13.88 -11.72
CA GLN A 223 14.23 14.90 -12.50
C GLN A 223 15.21 14.27 -13.51
N ALA A 224 15.90 13.18 -13.14
CA ALA A 224 16.82 12.49 -14.04
C ALA A 224 16.06 11.82 -15.21
N VAL A 225 14.91 11.18 -14.94
CA VAL A 225 14.03 10.61 -15.96
C VAL A 225 13.52 11.69 -16.93
N GLU A 226 13.06 12.83 -16.42
CA GLU A 226 12.59 13.94 -17.26
C GLU A 226 13.70 14.49 -18.18
N GLN A 227 14.94 14.60 -17.67
CA GLN A 227 16.09 15.03 -18.47
C GLN A 227 16.43 14.03 -19.58
N VAL A 228 16.33 12.74 -19.29
CA VAL A 228 16.48 11.66 -20.26
C VAL A 228 15.42 11.74 -21.35
N ASN A 229 14.15 11.88 -20.96
CA ASN A 229 13.02 11.99 -21.90
C ASN A 229 13.13 13.22 -22.80
N ALA A 230 13.63 14.35 -22.28
CA ALA A 230 13.82 15.58 -23.04
C ALA A 230 14.99 15.54 -24.04
N LYS A 231 15.99 14.67 -23.82
CA LYS A 231 17.19 14.55 -24.67
C LYS A 231 17.05 13.37 -25.61
N SER A 232 16.31 13.56 -26.70
CA SER A 232 15.93 12.55 -27.69
C SER A 232 17.09 11.88 -28.49
N GLY A 233 18.28 11.62 -27.93
CA GLY A 233 19.35 11.04 -28.76
C GLY A 233 20.70 10.65 -28.18
N ALA A 234 20.97 10.70 -26.88
CA ALA A 234 22.20 10.10 -26.35
C ALA A 234 22.09 9.80 -24.84
N LEU A 235 21.90 8.53 -24.50
CA LEU A 235 21.92 8.04 -23.13
C LEU A 235 23.34 7.58 -22.80
N SER A 236 23.95 8.16 -21.76
CA SER A 236 25.32 7.84 -21.34
C SER A 236 25.40 6.58 -20.45
N ALA A 237 24.28 6.07 -19.94
CA ALA A 237 24.20 4.80 -19.24
C ALA A 237 23.39 3.76 -20.03
N SER A 238 23.85 2.51 -20.00
CA SER A 238 23.00 1.40 -20.41
C SER A 238 21.86 1.32 -19.42
N PHE A 239 20.62 1.57 -19.85
CA PHE A 239 19.42 1.40 -19.03
C PHE A 239 19.37 0.05 -18.32
N ALA A 240 20.10 -0.96 -18.81
CA ALA A 240 20.30 -2.24 -18.12
C ALA A 240 20.80 -2.06 -16.68
N GLU A 241 21.79 -1.21 -16.42
CA GLU A 241 22.30 -0.98 -15.06
C GLU A 241 21.27 -0.30 -14.16
N VAL A 242 20.52 0.65 -14.71
CA VAL A 242 19.45 1.34 -13.98
C VAL A 242 18.31 0.36 -13.69
N ASN A 243 17.90 -0.45 -14.65
CA ASN A 243 16.87 -1.47 -14.49
C ASN A 243 17.26 -2.50 -13.42
N GLN A 244 18.53 -2.88 -13.29
CA GLN A 244 18.96 -3.75 -12.18
C GLN A 244 18.75 -3.08 -10.82
N LEU A 245 18.96 -1.77 -10.71
CA LEU A 245 18.67 -1.02 -9.49
C LEU A 245 17.15 -0.94 -9.24
N LEU A 246 16.35 -0.62 -10.27
CA LEU A 246 14.88 -0.58 -10.14
C LEU A 246 14.29 -1.93 -9.72
N ILE A 247 14.81 -3.04 -10.26
CA ILE A 247 14.45 -4.39 -9.82
C ILE A 247 14.87 -4.62 -8.36
N ALA A 248 16.04 -4.14 -7.95
CA ALA A 248 16.56 -4.31 -6.60
C ALA A 248 15.85 -3.44 -5.55
N SER A 249 15.18 -2.35 -5.95
CA SER A 249 14.47 -1.42 -5.07
C SER A 249 13.46 -2.14 -4.15
N GLU A 250 12.53 -2.91 -4.72
CA GLU A 250 11.53 -3.60 -3.88
C GLU A 250 12.19 -4.66 -2.95
N ARG A 251 13.29 -5.28 -3.39
CA ARG A 251 14.06 -6.22 -2.54
C ARG A 251 14.72 -5.52 -1.37
N LYS A 252 15.10 -4.25 -1.55
CA LYS A 252 15.71 -3.44 -0.50
C LYS A 252 14.76 -3.19 0.66
N LEU A 253 13.46 -3.26 0.41
CA LEU A 253 12.40 -3.17 1.42
C LEU A 253 12.23 -4.45 2.26
N THR A 254 13.03 -5.49 2.00
CA THR A 254 13.04 -6.74 2.77
C THR A 254 14.21 -6.84 3.73
N ASN A 255 14.08 -7.65 4.78
CA ASN A 255 15.21 -8.05 5.63
C ASN A 255 15.26 -9.58 5.79
N THR A 256 16.45 -10.10 6.10
CA THR A 256 16.65 -11.56 6.23
C THR A 256 16.08 -12.14 7.52
N ALA A 257 15.93 -11.32 8.56
CA ALA A 257 15.35 -11.73 9.84
C ALA A 257 13.83 -11.97 9.74
N GLY A 258 13.17 -11.29 8.80
CA GLY A 258 11.73 -11.29 8.68
C GLY A 258 11.03 -10.46 9.76
N LEU A 259 9.71 -10.56 9.79
CA LEU A 259 8.88 -9.90 10.79
C LEU A 259 8.85 -10.71 12.10
N PRO A 260 8.74 -10.04 13.26
CA PRO A 260 8.60 -10.71 14.54
C PRO A 260 7.47 -11.75 14.55
N ASN A 261 7.74 -12.93 15.11
CA ASN A 261 6.82 -14.08 15.18
C ASN A 261 6.41 -14.69 13.83
N ARG A 262 6.85 -14.14 12.70
CA ARG A 262 6.51 -14.62 11.35
C ARG A 262 7.65 -14.38 10.34
N PRO A 263 8.83 -14.99 10.56
CA PRO A 263 10.05 -14.68 9.81
C PRO A 263 9.98 -15.02 8.31
N TRP A 264 8.97 -15.79 7.89
CA TRP A 264 8.72 -16.03 6.47
C TRP A 264 8.31 -14.74 5.72
N PHE A 265 7.62 -13.81 6.37
CA PHE A 265 7.34 -12.50 5.80
C PHE A 265 8.53 -11.58 6.05
N LYS A 266 9.18 -11.13 4.97
CA LYS A 266 10.43 -10.36 5.00
C LYS A 266 10.26 -8.89 4.65
N HIS A 267 9.18 -8.54 3.95
CA HIS A 267 8.92 -7.17 3.53
C HIS A 267 8.53 -6.26 4.71
N GLN A 268 9.19 -5.10 4.82
CA GLN A 268 9.11 -4.23 6.00
C GLN A 268 8.02 -3.15 5.92
N LEU A 269 7.47 -2.89 4.74
CA LEU A 269 6.35 -1.95 4.55
C LEU A 269 4.97 -2.60 4.40
N TYR A 270 4.87 -3.80 3.84
CA TYR A 270 3.59 -4.47 3.54
C TYR A 270 3.67 -5.94 3.94
N ALA A 271 2.72 -6.40 4.74
CA ALA A 271 2.51 -7.83 5.00
C ALA A 271 1.05 -8.06 5.44
N PRO A 272 0.49 -9.27 5.32
CA PRO A 272 -0.78 -9.61 5.97
C PRO A 272 -0.68 -9.30 7.46
N GLY A 273 -1.74 -8.83 8.10
CA GLY A 273 -1.69 -8.60 9.54
C GLY A 273 -1.74 -9.89 10.33
N PHE A 274 -1.01 -9.90 11.45
CA PHE A 274 -0.92 -11.07 12.34
C PHE A 274 -2.30 -11.56 12.80
N TYR A 275 -3.22 -10.63 13.09
CA TYR A 275 -4.59 -10.93 13.53
C TYR A 275 -5.68 -10.61 12.50
N THR A 276 -5.33 -10.02 11.35
CA THR A 276 -6.31 -9.59 10.33
C THR A 276 -6.36 -10.51 9.12
N GLY A 277 -5.58 -11.60 9.12
CA GLY A 277 -5.54 -12.56 8.02
C GLY A 277 -5.06 -11.91 6.73
N TYR A 278 -5.91 -11.92 5.69
CA TYR A 278 -5.56 -11.40 4.37
C TYR A 278 -5.37 -9.88 4.31
N ALA A 279 -5.98 -9.11 5.22
CA ALA A 279 -5.86 -7.66 5.19
C ALA A 279 -4.43 -7.21 5.51
N VAL A 280 -3.90 -6.29 4.70
CA VAL A 280 -2.55 -5.74 4.85
C VAL A 280 -2.41 -4.94 6.14
N LYS A 281 -1.25 -5.07 6.77
CA LYS A 281 -0.70 -4.12 7.75
C LYS A 281 0.45 -3.37 7.11
N THR A 282 0.36 -2.04 7.16
CA THR A 282 1.42 -1.15 6.67
C THR A 282 2.42 -0.88 7.78
N VAL A 283 3.70 -0.96 7.44
CA VAL A 283 4.83 -0.93 8.40
C VAL A 283 4.59 -1.90 9.57
N PRO A 284 4.37 -3.19 9.28
CA PRO A 284 3.75 -4.14 10.20
C PRO A 284 4.49 -4.27 11.53
N ALA A 285 5.83 -4.34 11.51
CA ALA A 285 6.62 -4.49 12.74
C ALA A 285 6.40 -3.35 13.75
N VAL A 286 6.24 -2.11 13.27
CA VAL A 286 5.99 -0.94 14.13
C VAL A 286 4.52 -0.90 14.52
N ARG A 287 3.61 -1.02 13.54
CA ARG A 287 2.17 -0.91 13.76
C ARG A 287 1.67 -1.95 14.76
N GLU A 288 2.04 -3.21 14.56
CA GLU A 288 1.59 -4.31 15.41
C GLU A 288 2.19 -4.21 16.82
N ALA A 289 3.45 -3.76 16.95
CA ALA A 289 4.04 -3.52 18.26
C ALA A 289 3.31 -2.41 19.04
N ILE A 290 2.85 -1.34 18.37
CA ILE A 290 2.01 -0.30 19.00
C ILE A 290 0.64 -0.89 19.41
N GLU A 291 -0.04 -1.59 18.49
CA GLU A 291 -1.36 -2.21 18.75
C GLU A 291 -1.31 -3.20 19.92
N LEU A 292 -0.21 -3.95 20.04
CA LEU A 292 0.04 -4.91 21.12
C LEU A 292 0.69 -4.30 22.36
N LYS A 293 0.88 -2.97 22.39
CA LYS A 293 1.48 -2.25 23.51
C LYS A 293 2.89 -2.73 23.87
N GLN A 294 3.62 -3.23 22.87
CA GLN A 294 5.01 -3.67 22.95
C GLN A 294 5.94 -2.49 22.65
N TRP A 295 5.89 -1.45 23.49
CA TRP A 295 6.51 -0.13 23.24
C TRP A 295 8.00 -0.18 22.92
N LYS A 296 8.76 -0.99 23.66
CA LYS A 296 10.19 -1.19 23.39
C LYS A 296 10.44 -1.78 22.01
N GLN A 297 9.64 -2.77 21.61
CA GLN A 297 9.73 -3.39 20.30
C GLN A 297 9.30 -2.44 19.19
N ALA A 298 8.32 -1.55 19.45
CA ALA A 298 7.93 -0.51 18.51
C ALA A 298 9.11 0.45 18.23
N ASP A 299 9.80 0.93 19.27
CA ASP A 299 11.00 1.78 19.11
C ASP A 299 12.13 1.08 18.33
N GLU A 300 12.41 -0.19 18.66
CA GLU A 300 13.41 -1.00 17.94
C GLU A 300 13.02 -1.18 16.46
N ALA A 301 11.74 -1.47 16.19
CA ALA A 301 11.22 -1.64 14.84
C ALA A 301 11.25 -0.34 14.03
N ILE A 302 11.01 0.82 14.67
CA ILE A 302 11.11 2.13 14.00
C ILE A 302 12.52 2.34 13.44
N ALA A 303 13.55 2.02 14.23
CA ALA A 303 14.94 2.13 13.79
C ALA A 303 15.26 1.16 12.63
N VAL A 304 14.74 -0.07 12.68
CA VAL A 304 14.93 -1.05 11.60
C VAL A 304 14.29 -0.58 10.30
N VAL A 305 13.04 -0.12 10.33
CA VAL A 305 12.33 0.36 9.14
C VAL A 305 12.99 1.63 8.60
N ALA A 306 13.42 2.53 9.48
CA ALA A 306 14.18 3.72 9.06
C ALA A 306 15.44 3.34 8.27
N GLY A 307 16.25 2.40 8.78
CA GLY A 307 17.45 1.95 8.08
C GLY A 307 17.16 1.27 6.73
N VAL A 308 16.03 0.58 6.60
CA VAL A 308 15.57 0.00 5.33
C VAL A 308 15.22 1.10 4.31
N LEU A 309 14.47 2.12 4.75
CA LEU A 309 14.10 3.24 3.89
C LEU A 309 15.29 4.13 3.51
N GLU A 310 16.26 4.33 4.41
CA GLU A 310 17.51 5.04 4.10
C GLU A 310 18.32 4.32 3.01
N GLN A 311 18.40 3.00 3.10
CA GLN A 311 19.08 2.20 2.09
C GLN A 311 18.36 2.22 0.74
N GLU A 312 17.03 2.22 0.77
CA GLU A 312 16.21 2.37 -0.44
C GLU A 312 16.40 3.75 -1.08
N ALA A 313 16.35 4.82 -0.28
CA ALA A 313 16.62 6.16 -0.76
C ALA A 313 18.01 6.28 -1.41
N ALA A 314 19.04 5.67 -0.81
CA ALA A 314 20.39 5.64 -1.37
C ALA A 314 20.46 4.88 -2.71
N LEU A 315 19.70 3.79 -2.86
CA LEU A 315 19.58 3.03 -4.10
C LEU A 315 18.88 3.85 -5.20
N ILE A 316 17.79 4.53 -4.87
CA ILE A 316 17.06 5.42 -5.79
C ILE A 316 17.97 6.57 -6.26
N SER A 317 18.68 7.24 -5.35
CA SER A 317 19.66 8.28 -5.73
C SER A 317 20.79 7.73 -6.60
N SER A 318 21.18 6.45 -6.42
CA SER A 318 22.17 5.80 -7.27
C SER A 318 21.64 5.55 -8.69
N ALA A 319 20.37 5.15 -8.81
CA ALA A 319 19.69 5.04 -10.11
C ALA A 319 19.58 6.41 -10.81
N ALA A 320 19.20 7.46 -10.07
CA ALA A 320 19.13 8.83 -10.58
C ALA A 320 20.48 9.33 -11.13
N ARG A 321 21.58 9.11 -10.40
CA ARG A 321 22.94 9.49 -10.85
C ARG A 321 23.39 8.73 -12.09
N LYS A 322 22.94 7.50 -12.29
CA LYS A 322 23.23 6.71 -13.50
C LYS A 322 22.40 7.16 -14.69
N LEU A 323 21.19 7.67 -14.47
CA LEU A 323 20.38 8.30 -15.52
C LEU A 323 20.90 9.69 -15.90
N ALA A 324 21.59 10.37 -14.98
CA ALA A 324 22.14 11.69 -15.23
C ALA A 324 23.21 11.64 -16.34
N PRO A 325 23.21 12.61 -17.27
CA PRO A 325 24.04 12.64 -18.47
C PRO A 325 25.54 12.72 -18.19
#